data_AF-A0A9Q0W7B5-F1
#
_entry.id   AF-A0A9Q0W7B5-F1
#
_cell.length_a   1.000
_cell.length_b   1.000
_cell.length_c   1.000
_cell.angle_alpha   90.00
_cell.angle_beta   90.00
_cell.angle_gamma   90.00
#
_symmetry.space_group_name_H-M   'P 1'
#
loop_
_entity.id
_entity.type
_entity.pdbx_description
1 polymer ?
#
loop_
_entity_poly.entity_id
_entity_poly.type
_entity_poly.pdbx_seq_one_letter_code
_entity_poly.pdbx_strand_id
1 'polypeptide(L)'
;MALTHFASSFCTLPTLASPTRASVGPVSSKNYRSLPPKVRCMVATEASDQIVLRSANYQSSTWDYDFVQSLTSKYKGEPYTARNRKLKAEIRMRLANASKPLDQLELIDTLRKAWVIISFC
;
A
#
# COMPACT_ATOMS: atom_id res chain seq x y z
N MET A 1 27.86 -18.78 -26.82
CA MET A 1 27.99 -17.96 -25.59
C MET A 1 27.18 -16.69 -25.80
N ALA A 2 26.50 -16.21 -24.74
CA ALA A 2 25.41 -15.22 -24.73
C ALA A 2 24.06 -15.82 -25.22
N LEU A 3 22.94 -15.68 -24.51
CA LEU A 3 22.43 -14.46 -23.88
C LEU A 3 22.12 -14.60 -22.39
N THR A 4 22.59 -13.60 -21.66
CA THR A 4 22.31 -13.32 -20.26
C THR A 4 21.08 -12.41 -20.12
N HIS A 5 20.45 -12.49 -18.94
CA HIS A 5 19.50 -11.55 -18.34
C HIS A 5 18.01 -11.62 -18.72
N PHE A 6 17.27 -12.46 -17.98
CA PHE A 6 15.88 -12.17 -17.61
C PHE A 6 15.89 -11.06 -16.54
N ALA A 7 15.63 -9.83 -16.94
CA ALA A 7 15.46 -8.72 -16.01
C ALA A 7 14.10 -8.87 -15.29
N SER A 8 14.14 -9.09 -13.98
CA SER A 8 12.96 -9.04 -13.12
C SER A 8 12.41 -7.61 -13.11
N SER A 9 11.26 -7.41 -13.73
CA SER A 9 10.52 -6.16 -13.65
C SER A 9 9.99 -5.99 -12.23
N PHE A 10 10.71 -5.22 -11.42
CA PHE A 10 10.20 -4.72 -10.15
C PHE A 10 9.23 -3.57 -10.46
N CYS A 11 7.95 -3.75 -10.14
CA CYS A 11 7.00 -2.65 -10.13
C CYS A 11 7.33 -1.72 -8.96
N THR A 12 8.23 -0.77 -9.16
CA THR A 12 8.41 0.37 -8.26
C THR A 12 7.18 1.27 -8.36
N LEU A 13 6.47 1.44 -7.24
CA LEU A 13 5.44 2.45 -7.09
C LEU A 13 6.04 3.85 -7.36
N PRO A 14 5.35 4.74 -8.08
CA PRO A 14 5.80 6.11 -8.18
C PRO A 14 5.66 6.77 -6.81
N THR A 15 6.80 7.14 -6.20
CA THR A 15 6.83 8.04 -5.05
C THR A 15 6.17 9.35 -5.46
N LEU A 16 5.07 9.71 -4.78
CA LEU A 16 4.41 11.01 -4.91
C LEU A 16 5.40 12.10 -4.44
N ALA A 17 6.20 12.61 -5.36
CA ALA A 17 7.01 13.79 -5.14
C ALA A 17 6.07 14.97 -4.91
N SER A 18 6.24 15.63 -3.76
CA SER A 18 5.58 16.89 -3.45
C SER A 18 5.87 17.93 -4.54
N PRO A 19 4.97 18.89 -4.78
CA PRO A 19 5.13 19.83 -5.89
C PRO A 19 6.39 20.68 -5.69
N THR A 20 7.35 20.52 -6.60
CA THR A 20 8.53 21.38 -6.71
C THR A 20 8.06 22.78 -7.09
N ARG A 21 8.10 23.70 -6.12
CA ARG A 21 7.92 25.13 -6.36
C ARG A 21 9.16 25.68 -7.10
N ALA A 22 8.88 26.53 -8.08
CA ALA A 22 9.81 27.11 -9.05
C ALA A 22 11.12 27.65 -8.46
N SER A 23 12.19 27.49 -9.24
CA SER A 23 13.51 28.10 -9.05
C SER A 23 13.40 29.63 -8.99
N VAL A 24 13.90 30.23 -7.92
CA VAL A 24 14.21 31.67 -7.85
C VAL A 24 15.67 31.80 -7.43
N GLY A 25 16.42 32.58 -8.20
CA GLY A 25 17.88 32.72 -8.11
C GLY A 25 18.41 33.26 -6.76
N PRO A 26 19.75 33.40 -6.64
CA PRO A 26 20.39 33.63 -5.36
C PRO A 26 20.20 35.08 -4.90
N VAL A 27 19.54 35.26 -3.76
CA VAL A 27 19.56 36.53 -3.03
C VAL A 27 20.32 36.35 -1.72
N SER A 28 21.52 36.94 -1.74
CA SER A 28 22.26 37.57 -0.65
C SER A 28 22.16 36.98 0.76
N SER A 29 23.27 36.38 1.17
CA SER A 29 23.61 35.98 2.55
C SER A 29 23.44 37.14 3.54
N LYS A 30 22.57 36.97 4.53
CA LYS A 30 22.59 37.77 5.77
C LYS A 30 22.36 36.87 7.00
N ASN A 31 23.47 36.64 7.70
CA ASN A 31 23.68 36.33 9.12
C ASN A 31 22.59 35.57 9.90
N TYR A 32 22.92 34.33 10.25
CA TYR A 32 22.16 33.40 11.08
C TYR A 32 22.27 33.73 12.58
N ARG A 33 21.35 34.51 13.14
CA ARG A 33 20.99 34.47 14.58
C ARG A 33 19.58 35.03 14.79
N SER A 34 18.57 34.32 14.34
CA SER A 34 17.21 34.49 14.87
C SER A 34 16.67 33.12 15.25
N LEU A 35 16.35 32.96 16.54
CA LEU A 35 15.55 31.82 16.98
C LEU A 35 14.24 31.82 16.18
N PRO A 36 13.69 30.65 15.80
CA PRO A 36 12.41 30.60 15.12
C PRO A 36 11.37 31.29 16.01
N PRO A 37 10.50 32.15 15.44
CA PRO A 37 9.42 32.76 16.21
C PRO A 37 8.61 31.62 16.83
N LYS A 38 8.46 31.63 18.15
CA LYS A 38 7.59 30.68 18.85
C LYS A 38 6.18 30.96 18.34
N VAL A 39 5.68 30.15 17.41
CA VAL A 39 4.30 30.24 16.92
C VAL A 39 3.40 29.91 18.09
N ARG A 40 2.91 30.96 18.75
CA ARG A 40 1.90 30.84 19.78
C ARG A 40 0.56 30.97 19.08
N CYS A 41 -0.13 29.85 18.90
CA CYS A 41 -1.52 29.88 18.50
C CYS A 41 -2.31 30.59 19.61
N MET A 42 -2.76 31.81 19.34
CA MET A 42 -3.74 32.49 20.18
C MET A 42 -5.12 32.15 19.63
N VAL A 43 -6.01 31.65 20.49
CA VAL A 43 -7.43 31.58 20.18
C VAL A 43 -7.92 33.03 20.14
N ALA A 44 -8.32 33.50 18.95
CA ALA A 44 -9.00 34.78 18.81
C ALA A 44 -10.28 34.71 19.64
N THR A 45 -10.32 35.48 20.73
CA THR A 45 -11.50 35.60 21.59
C THR A 45 -12.18 36.90 21.20
N GLU A 46 -12.67 36.96 19.97
CA GLU A 46 -13.61 38.00 19.55
C GLU A 46 -15.02 37.46 19.79
N ALA A 47 -15.84 38.22 20.50
CA ALA A 47 -17.18 37.81 20.88
C ALA A 47 -18.07 37.57 19.64
N SER A 48 -18.67 36.37 19.61
CA SER A 48 -19.88 35.98 18.89
C SER A 48 -19.92 36.25 17.37
N ASP A 49 -19.07 35.57 16.61
CA ASP A 49 -19.55 34.84 15.45
C ASP A 49 -19.12 33.39 15.67
N GLN A 50 -20.03 32.60 16.24
CA GLN A 50 -19.82 31.17 16.41
C GLN A 50 -19.49 30.59 15.03
N ILE A 51 -18.23 30.22 14.80
CA ILE A 51 -17.88 29.37 13.67
C ILE A 51 -18.58 28.05 13.93
N VAL A 52 -19.81 27.92 13.45
CA VAL A 52 -20.59 26.68 13.53
C VAL A 52 -19.93 25.71 12.57
N LEU A 53 -19.03 24.88 13.10
CA LEU A 53 -18.49 23.75 12.36
C LEU A 53 -19.68 22.85 11.98
N ARG A 54 -19.96 22.71 10.69
CA ARG A 54 -21.02 21.80 10.22
C ARG A 54 -20.54 20.36 10.41
N SER A 55 -21.24 19.57 11.23
CA SER A 55 -20.99 18.14 11.31
C SER A 55 -21.49 17.45 10.05
N ALA A 56 -20.64 16.66 9.40
CA ALA A 56 -21.01 15.88 8.22
C ALA A 56 -21.97 14.69 8.50
N ASN A 57 -22.33 14.48 9.77
CA ASN A 57 -23.22 13.41 10.24
C ASN A 57 -22.88 12.03 9.64
N TYR A 58 -21.59 11.67 9.67
CA TYR A 58 -21.14 10.35 9.24
C TYR A 58 -21.75 9.29 10.15
N GLN A 59 -22.21 8.20 9.53
CA GLN A 59 -22.64 7.03 10.27
C GLN A 59 -21.45 6.42 11.02
N SER A 60 -21.73 5.82 12.17
CA SER A 60 -20.73 5.07 12.92
C SER A 60 -20.19 3.91 12.09
N SER A 61 -19.01 3.41 12.45
CA SER A 61 -18.46 2.23 11.80
C SER A 61 -19.43 1.05 11.92
N THR A 62 -19.57 0.30 10.83
CA THR A 62 -20.37 -0.94 10.82
C THR A 62 -19.81 -2.00 11.78
N TRP A 63 -18.51 -1.92 12.06
CA TRP A 63 -17.82 -2.85 12.94
C TRP A 63 -17.42 -2.15 14.22
N ASP A 64 -17.74 -2.78 15.35
CA ASP A 64 -17.31 -2.36 16.66
C ASP A 64 -15.82 -2.71 16.90
N TYR A 65 -15.15 -1.94 17.74
CA TYR A 65 -13.73 -2.11 18.01
C TYR A 65 -13.44 -3.45 18.70
N ASP A 66 -14.21 -3.80 19.73
CA ASP A 66 -14.02 -5.04 20.48
C ASP A 66 -14.35 -6.25 19.59
N PHE A 67 -15.36 -6.10 18.71
CA PHE A 67 -15.65 -7.09 17.68
C PHE A 67 -14.45 -7.35 16.78
N VAL A 68 -13.85 -6.31 16.19
CA VAL A 68 -12.67 -6.46 15.30
C VAL A 68 -11.48 -7.05 16.06
N GLN A 69 -11.26 -6.63 17.31
CA GLN A 69 -10.16 -7.12 18.13
C GLN A 69 -10.32 -8.60 18.52
N SER A 70 -11.57 -9.07 18.72
CA SER A 70 -11.85 -10.47 19.05
C SER A 70 -11.62 -11.46 17.90
N LEU A 71 -11.52 -10.97 16.66
CA LEU A 71 -11.42 -11.81 15.47
C LEU A 71 -10.16 -12.69 15.50
N THR A 72 -10.40 -13.99 15.65
CA THR A 72 -9.35 -15.01 15.61
C THR A 72 -9.55 -15.89 14.39
N SER A 73 -8.49 -16.09 13.60
CA SER A 73 -8.54 -17.02 12.45
C SER A 73 -8.12 -18.42 12.87
N LYS A 74 -8.97 -19.40 12.56
CA LYS A 74 -8.68 -20.84 12.67
C LYS A 74 -7.68 -21.33 11.63
N TYR A 75 -7.44 -20.55 10.57
CA TYR A 75 -6.54 -20.90 9.46
C TYR A 75 -5.11 -20.41 9.69
N LYS A 76 -4.69 -20.35 10.96
CA LYS A 76 -3.33 -20.02 11.39
C LYS A 76 -2.60 -21.32 11.73
N GLY A 77 -1.32 -21.42 11.39
CA GLY A 77 -0.45 -22.51 11.82
C GLY A 77 0.07 -23.44 10.71
N GLU A 78 0.93 -24.37 11.15
CA GLU A 78 1.69 -25.30 10.31
C GLU A 78 0.82 -26.06 9.29
N PRO A 79 -0.31 -26.71 9.63
CA PRO A 79 -1.01 -27.59 8.68
C PRO A 79 -1.58 -26.84 7.47
N TYR A 80 -2.07 -25.62 7.68
CA TYR A 80 -2.58 -24.77 6.59
C TYR A 80 -1.44 -24.20 5.74
N THR A 81 -0.30 -23.86 6.35
CA THR A 81 0.88 -23.42 5.60
C THR A 81 1.52 -24.56 4.80
N ALA A 82 1.55 -25.77 5.33
CA ALA A 82 2.02 -26.97 4.63
C ALA A 82 1.12 -27.28 3.44
N ARG A 83 -0.20 -27.25 3.63
CA ARG A 83 -1.17 -27.42 2.54
C ARG A 83 -1.03 -26.34 1.46
N ASN A 84 -0.82 -25.09 1.86
CA ASN A 84 -0.57 -23.99 0.94
C ASN A 84 0.72 -24.23 0.11
N ARG A 85 1.82 -24.64 0.75
CA ARG A 85 3.09 -24.97 0.07
C ARG A 85 2.91 -26.13 -0.91
N LYS A 86 2.20 -27.18 -0.52
CA LYS A 86 1.89 -28.32 -1.41
C LYS A 86 1.12 -27.87 -2.63
N LEU A 87 0.05 -27.08 -2.43
CA LEU A 87 -0.75 -26.54 -3.53
C LEU A 87 0.09 -25.64 -4.46
N LYS A 88 1.01 -24.85 -3.89
CA LYS A 88 1.95 -24.05 -4.68
C LYS A 88 2.85 -24.92 -5.57
N ALA A 89 3.39 -26.01 -5.03
CA ALA A 89 4.21 -26.94 -5.78
C ALA A 89 3.43 -27.62 -6.92
N GLU A 90 2.19 -28.05 -6.66
CA GLU A 90 1.32 -28.67 -7.67
C GLU A 90 0.99 -27.71 -8.82
N ILE A 91 0.70 -26.44 -8.52
CA ILE A 91 0.45 -25.43 -9.54
C ILE A 91 1.71 -25.15 -10.36
N ARG A 92 2.89 -25.04 -9.72
CA ARG A 92 4.18 -24.87 -10.44
C ARG A 92 4.44 -26.03 -11.39
N MET A 93 4.20 -27.26 -10.93
CA MET A 93 4.32 -28.46 -11.76
C MET A 93 3.32 -28.45 -12.92
N ARG A 94 2.06 -28.09 -12.68
CA ARG A 94 1.06 -27.99 -13.75
C ARG A 94 1.42 -26.92 -14.78
N LEU A 95 1.97 -25.80 -14.34
CA LEU A 95 2.45 -24.73 -15.23
C LEU A 95 3.66 -25.19 -16.07
N ALA A 96 4.59 -25.94 -15.48
CA ALA A 96 5.75 -26.49 -16.18
C ALA A 96 5.38 -27.61 -17.15
N ASN A 97 4.36 -28.41 -16.83
CA ASN A 97 3.91 -29.54 -17.64
C ASN A 97 2.87 -29.16 -18.70
N ALA A 98 2.37 -27.91 -18.71
CA ALA A 98 1.45 -27.44 -19.72
C ALA A 98 2.17 -27.39 -21.08
N SER A 99 1.86 -28.34 -21.96
CA SER A 99 2.51 -28.48 -23.28
C SER A 99 2.04 -27.42 -24.28
N LYS A 100 0.82 -26.90 -24.10
CA LYS A 100 0.23 -25.88 -24.96
C LYS A 100 0.34 -24.50 -24.29
N PRO A 101 0.86 -23.48 -25.00
CA PRO A 101 0.89 -22.11 -24.50
C PRO A 101 -0.49 -21.56 -24.10
N LEU A 102 -1.57 -22.02 -24.77
CA LEU A 102 -2.94 -21.61 -24.48
C LEU A 102 -3.39 -22.08 -23.10
N ASP A 103 -3.20 -23.37 -22.79
CA ASP A 103 -3.57 -23.98 -21.51
C ASP A 103 -2.79 -23.35 -20.34
N GLN A 104 -1.54 -22.95 -20.60
CA GLN A 104 -0.71 -22.20 -19.64
C GLN A 104 -1.30 -20.82 -19.33
N LEU A 105 -1.74 -20.08 -20.36
CA LEU A 105 -2.36 -18.77 -20.20
C LEU A 105 -3.67 -18.85 -19.43
N GLU A 106 -4.52 -19.85 -19.73
CA GLU A 106 -5.79 -20.07 -19.04
C GLU A 106 -5.58 -20.37 -17.55
N LEU A 107 -4.57 -21.18 -17.23
CA LEU A 107 -4.18 -21.44 -15.84
C LEU A 107 -3.72 -20.17 -15.13
N ILE A 108 -2.89 -19.35 -15.78
CA ILE A 108 -2.43 -18.07 -15.21
C ILE A 108 -3.61 -17.11 -15.00
N ASP A 109 -4.54 -17.03 -15.95
CA ASP A 109 -5.73 -16.17 -15.85
C ASP A 109 -6.64 -16.61 -14.70
N THR A 110 -6.85 -17.92 -14.57
CA THR A 110 -7.62 -18.51 -13.47
C THR A 110 -6.97 -18.23 -12.11
N LEU A 111 -5.64 -18.38 -12.01
CA LEU A 111 -4.90 -18.11 -10.77
C LEU A 111 -4.87 -16.62 -10.39
N ARG A 112 -4.86 -15.75 -11.40
CA ARG A 112 -4.94 -14.30 -11.22
C ARG A 112 -6.32 -13.89 -10.69
N LYS A 113 -7.39 -14.41 -11.29
CA LYS A 113 -8.77 -14.22 -10.80
C LYS A 113 -8.96 -14.78 -9.40
N ALA A 114 -8.26 -15.85 -9.05
CA ALA A 114 -8.31 -16.46 -7.73
C ALA A 114 -7.50 -15.71 -6.65
N TRP A 115 -6.81 -14.60 -6.96
CA TRP A 115 -5.94 -13.82 -6.04
C TRP A 115 -4.76 -14.62 -5.43
N VAL A 116 -4.56 -15.86 -5.84
CA VAL A 116 -3.49 -16.74 -5.35
C VAL A 116 -2.10 -16.27 -5.82
N ILE A 117 -2.05 -15.50 -6.92
CA ILE A 117 -0.80 -15.07 -7.58
C ILE A 117 0.09 -14.17 -6.71
N ILE A 118 -0.45 -13.39 -5.76
CA ILE A 118 0.34 -12.54 -4.83
C ILE A 118 1.32 -13.37 -4.01
N SER A 119 1.01 -14.65 -3.81
CA SER A 119 1.84 -15.58 -3.05
C SER A 119 2.82 -16.40 -3.90
N PHE A 120 2.82 -16.22 -5.24
CA PHE A 120 3.64 -16.96 -6.20
C PHE A 120 4.84 -16.19 -6.75
N CYS A 121 4.83 -14.85 -6.72
CA CYS A 121 6.04 -14.04 -6.83
C CYS A 121 6.93 -14.24 -5.60
#